data_AF-A0A660REU2-F1
#
_entry.id   AF-A0A660REU2-F1
#
_cell.length_a   1.000
_cell.length_b   1.000
_cell.length_c   1.000
_cell.angle_alpha   90.00
_cell.angle_beta   90.00
_cell.angle_gamma   90.00
#
_symmetry.space_group_name_H-M   'P 1'
#
loop_
_entity.id
_entity.type
_entity.pdbx_description
1 polymer ?
#
loop_
_entity_poly.entity_id
_entity_poly.type
_entity_poly.pdbx_seq_one_letter_code
_entity_poly.pdbx_strand_id
1 'polypeptide(L)'
;MIYGWYWLRTPGAWFEWHFPPDHDLFKIIYMNISALVTNKASGGSGFSEKVRWKIIDSSSGSTMLEGYMKLNNPFLPKVQYNTNGLGYKVYGSVKIYVRSPNVLDTMRNNGFIFRITWPGVNKYHVAFNKNPKYLFLVYEER
;
A
#
# COMPACT_ATOMS: atom_id res chain seq x y z
N MET A 1 -10.63 -4.33 -17.05
CA MET A 1 -9.34 -3.92 -16.45
C MET A 1 -9.23 -2.41 -16.62
N ILE A 2 -8.82 -1.65 -15.61
CA ILE A 2 -8.52 -0.21 -15.83
C ILE A 2 -7.03 -0.14 -16.12
N TYR A 3 -6.64 0.44 -17.26
CA TYR A 3 -5.24 0.47 -17.69
C TYR A 3 -4.32 1.01 -16.59
N GLY A 4 -3.23 0.29 -16.29
CA GLY A 4 -2.28 0.62 -15.23
C GLY A 4 -2.68 0.22 -13.80
N TRP A 5 -3.88 -0.34 -13.58
CA TRP A 5 -4.34 -0.78 -12.25
C TRP A 5 -4.31 -2.30 -12.10
N TYR A 6 -3.58 -2.76 -11.07
CA TYR A 6 -3.43 -4.14 -10.67
C TYR A 6 -4.41 -4.45 -9.55
N TRP A 7 -5.43 -5.25 -9.87
CA TRP A 7 -6.51 -5.59 -8.96
C TRP A 7 -6.19 -6.79 -8.09
N LEU A 8 -6.28 -6.63 -6.77
CA LEU A 8 -6.23 -7.69 -5.77
C LEU A 8 -7.65 -8.10 -5.39
N ARG A 9 -8.07 -9.27 -5.88
CA ARG A 9 -9.47 -9.74 -5.79
C ARG A 9 -9.63 -11.14 -5.21
N THR A 10 -8.55 -11.88 -5.06
CA THR A 10 -8.54 -13.27 -4.61
C THR A 10 -7.71 -13.43 -3.33
N PRO A 11 -8.07 -14.37 -2.44
CA PRO A 11 -7.33 -14.59 -1.20
C PRO A 11 -5.84 -14.80 -1.47
N GLY A 12 -4.99 -14.07 -0.75
CA GLY A 12 -3.55 -14.17 -0.93
C GLY A 12 -3.00 -13.37 -2.10
N ALA A 13 -3.81 -12.69 -2.92
CA ALA A 13 -3.27 -11.79 -3.95
C ALA A 13 -2.46 -10.65 -3.32
N TRP A 14 -1.37 -10.24 -3.98
CA TRP A 14 -0.51 -9.16 -3.50
C TRP A 14 -0.11 -8.18 -4.59
N PHE A 15 0.28 -6.99 -4.15
CA PHE A 15 0.93 -5.98 -4.97
C PHE A 15 2.20 -5.51 -4.28
N GLU A 16 3.24 -5.22 -5.07
CA GLU A 16 4.56 -4.88 -4.57
C GLU A 16 5.12 -3.62 -5.21
N TRP A 17 5.85 -2.87 -4.39
CA TRP A 17 6.78 -1.86 -4.84
C TRP A 17 8.17 -2.23 -4.35
N HIS A 18 9.12 -2.17 -5.26
CA HIS A 18 10.51 -2.50 -5.01
C HIS A 18 11.28 -1.20 -4.83
N PHE A 19 12.03 -1.13 -3.75
CA PHE A 19 12.91 -0.01 -3.43
C PHE A 19 14.35 -0.52 -3.47
N PRO A 20 15.21 0.09 -4.30
CA PRO A 20 16.62 -0.29 -4.35
C PRO A 20 17.32 0.06 -3.03
N PRO A 21 18.53 -0.48 -2.81
CA PRO A 21 19.42 -0.02 -1.75
C PRO A 21 19.56 1.51 -1.75
N ASP A 22 19.55 2.10 -0.56
CA ASP A 22 19.73 3.54 -0.32
C ASP A 22 20.44 3.72 1.02
N HIS A 23 21.73 4.09 0.99
CA HIS A 23 22.55 4.25 2.19
C HIS A 23 22.09 5.42 3.06
N ASP A 24 21.41 6.41 2.48
CA ASP A 24 20.89 7.59 3.18
C ASP A 24 19.49 7.36 3.76
N LEU A 25 18.93 6.14 3.63
CA LEU A 25 17.62 5.82 4.17
C LEU A 25 17.53 6.11 5.67
N PHE A 26 16.45 6.78 6.08
CA PHE A 26 16.20 7.19 7.47
C PHE A 26 15.34 6.17 8.22
N LYS A 27 15.37 6.26 9.57
CA LYS A 27 14.56 5.42 10.46
C LYS A 27 13.05 5.65 10.32
N ILE A 28 12.62 6.78 9.75
CA ILE A 28 11.20 7.10 9.55
C ILE A 28 10.91 7.12 8.05
N ILE A 29 9.94 6.31 7.65
CA ILE A 29 9.50 6.22 6.25
C ILE A 29 8.00 6.56 6.20
N TYR A 30 7.63 7.45 5.29
CA TYR A 30 6.23 7.75 4.99
C TYR A 30 5.85 7.15 3.63
N MET A 31 4.86 6.27 3.63
CA MET A 31 4.27 5.74 2.41
C MET A 31 2.96 6.46 2.15
N ASN A 32 2.83 7.10 0.99
CA ASN A 32 1.60 7.76 0.53
C ASN A 32 1.11 7.04 -0.72
N ILE A 33 -0.10 6.47 -0.67
CA ILE A 33 -0.61 5.60 -1.72
C ILE A 33 -1.97 6.12 -2.19
N SER A 34 -2.13 6.19 -3.52
CA SER A 34 -3.43 6.31 -4.15
C SER A 34 -3.84 4.95 -4.70
N ALA A 35 -5.06 4.52 -4.39
CA ALA A 35 -5.57 3.21 -4.78
C ALA A 35 -7.00 3.33 -5.34
N LEU A 36 -7.53 2.20 -5.82
CA LEU A 36 -8.95 2.02 -6.09
C LEU A 36 -9.50 0.98 -5.12
N VAL A 37 -10.73 1.18 -4.62
CA VAL A 37 -11.43 0.21 -3.79
C VAL A 37 -12.85 0.05 -4.29
N THR A 38 -13.33 -1.19 -4.37
CA THR A 38 -14.70 -1.53 -4.75
C THR A 38 -15.26 -2.64 -3.86
N ASN A 39 -16.53 -2.57 -3.52
CA ASN A 39 -17.23 -3.62 -2.77
C ASN A 39 -17.54 -4.88 -3.59
N LYS A 40 -17.35 -4.87 -4.92
CA LYS A 40 -17.60 -6.02 -5.80
C LYS A 40 -16.44 -6.29 -6.76
N ALA A 41 -16.15 -7.57 -7.01
CA ALA A 41 -15.03 -8.01 -7.85
C ALA A 41 -15.10 -7.45 -9.28
N SER A 42 -16.30 -7.32 -9.84
CA SER A 42 -16.54 -6.83 -11.20
C SER A 42 -16.76 -5.32 -11.30
N GLY A 43 -16.47 -4.56 -10.23
CA GLY A 43 -16.87 -3.16 -10.10
C GLY A 43 -18.21 -3.04 -9.36
N GLY A 44 -18.26 -2.11 -8.43
CA GLY A 44 -19.36 -1.85 -7.51
C GLY A 44 -19.37 -0.36 -7.15
N SER A 45 -19.35 -0.03 -5.87
CA SER A 45 -19.18 1.35 -5.38
C SER A 45 -17.90 1.49 -4.59
N GLY A 46 -17.40 2.72 -4.51
CA GLY A 46 -16.20 3.05 -3.76
C GLY A 46 -16.39 3.04 -2.25
N PHE A 47 -15.58 2.25 -1.56
CA PHE A 47 -15.52 2.19 -0.09
C PHE A 47 -14.12 2.46 0.45
N SER A 48 -14.02 2.68 1.75
CA SER A 48 -12.75 2.68 2.47
C SER A 48 -12.33 1.24 2.81
N GLU A 49 -11.03 0.99 2.91
CA GLU A 49 -10.48 -0.32 3.25
C GLU A 49 -9.34 -0.17 4.25
N LYS A 50 -9.00 -1.22 5.00
CA LYS A 50 -7.79 -1.32 5.82
C LYS A 50 -6.98 -2.53 5.34
N VAL A 51 -5.88 -2.27 4.64
CA VAL A 51 -5.03 -3.29 4.02
C VAL A 51 -3.84 -3.64 4.90
N ARG A 52 -3.39 -4.90 4.87
CA ARG A 52 -2.13 -5.33 5.51
C ARG A 52 -0.97 -5.01 4.59
N TRP A 53 0.11 -4.47 5.14
CA TRP A 53 1.36 -4.27 4.45
C TRP A 53 2.51 -5.00 5.15
N LYS A 54 3.55 -5.31 4.38
CA LYS A 54 4.82 -5.87 4.85
C LYS A 54 5.99 -5.13 4.21
N ILE A 55 7.06 -4.95 4.97
CA ILE A 55 8.39 -4.67 4.44
C ILE A 55 9.13 -6.00 4.43
N ILE A 56 9.64 -6.36 3.27
CA ILE A 56 10.34 -7.62 3.01
C ILE A 56 11.77 -7.29 2.58
N ASP A 57 12.75 -8.02 3.09
CA ASP A 57 14.13 -7.95 2.62
C ASP A 57 14.19 -8.45 1.17
N SER A 58 14.67 -7.60 0.26
CA SER A 58 14.75 -7.91 -1.17
C SER A 58 15.69 -9.08 -1.48
N SER A 59 16.67 -9.36 -0.62
CA SER A 59 17.64 -10.43 -0.83
C SER A 59 17.17 -11.79 -0.31
N SER A 60 16.67 -11.85 0.93
CA SER A 60 16.25 -13.10 1.58
C SER A 60 14.77 -13.44 1.38
N GLY A 61 13.94 -12.47 0.99
CA GLY A 61 12.49 -12.63 0.96
C GLY A 61 11.83 -12.68 2.34
N SER A 62 12.59 -12.44 3.41
CA SER A 62 12.09 -12.49 4.79
C SER A 62 11.28 -11.24 5.13
N THR A 63 10.19 -11.40 5.88
CA THR A 63 9.41 -10.25 6.39
C THR A 63 10.18 -9.59 7.53
N MET A 64 10.50 -8.30 7.38
CA MET A 64 11.19 -7.50 8.40
C MET A 64 10.22 -6.73 9.27
N LEU A 65 9.19 -6.11 8.68
CA LEU A 65 8.17 -5.32 9.37
C LEU A 65 6.80 -5.58 8.75
N GLU A 66 5.74 -5.36 9.51
CA GLU A 66 4.38 -5.41 8.99
C GLU A 66 3.43 -4.52 9.77
N GLY A 67 2.28 -4.25 9.16
CA GLY A 67 1.24 -3.46 9.80
C GLY A 67 0.01 -3.32 8.92
N TYR A 68 -0.78 -2.29 9.23
CA TYR A 68 -1.98 -1.96 8.47
C TYR A 68 -1.93 -0.52 7.98
N MET A 69 -2.55 -0.27 6.83
CA MET A 69 -2.76 1.06 6.28
C MET A 69 -4.25 1.25 5.99
N LYS A 70 -4.81 2.37 6.44
CA LYS A 70 -6.18 2.75 6.13
C LYS A 70 -6.22 3.48 4.78
N LEU A 71 -7.01 2.97 3.86
CA LEU A 71 -7.37 3.60 2.59
C LEU A 71 -8.69 4.33 2.77
N ASN A 72 -8.64 5.66 2.80
CA ASN A 72 -9.80 6.52 2.99
C ASN A 72 -10.44 6.86 1.65
N ASN A 73 -11.75 6.66 1.57
CA ASN A 73 -12.55 7.03 0.43
C ASN A 73 -13.41 8.28 0.75
N PRO A 74 -13.07 9.46 0.23
CA PRO A 74 -13.79 10.70 0.54
C PRO A 74 -15.14 10.84 -0.18
N PHE A 75 -15.46 9.97 -1.15
CA PHE A 75 -16.65 10.09 -1.97
C PHE A 75 -17.94 9.84 -1.16
N LEU A 76 -18.92 10.74 -1.26
CA LEU A 76 -20.23 10.61 -0.63
C LEU A 76 -21.35 10.88 -1.66
N PRO A 77 -22.53 10.25 -1.52
CA PRO A 77 -22.91 9.26 -0.51
C PRO A 77 -22.29 7.88 -0.77
N LYS A 78 -22.26 7.02 0.26
CA LYS A 78 -21.90 5.60 0.10
C LYS A 78 -23.15 4.82 -0.28
N VAL A 79 -23.17 4.28 -1.49
CA VAL A 79 -24.28 3.48 -2.00
C VAL A 79 -23.83 2.04 -2.24
N GLN A 80 -24.67 1.07 -1.89
CA GLN A 80 -24.32 -0.34 -2.00
C GLN A 80 -24.51 -0.91 -3.41
N TYR A 81 -25.38 -0.30 -4.22
CA TYR A 81 -25.59 -0.69 -5.61
C TYR A 81 -24.34 -0.42 -6.46
N ASN A 82 -24.26 -1.07 -7.61
CA ASN A 82 -23.13 -0.91 -8.53
C ASN A 82 -23.19 0.48 -9.17
N THR A 83 -22.18 1.31 -8.93
CA THR A 83 -22.09 2.66 -9.50
C THR A 83 -21.20 2.72 -10.75
N ASN A 84 -20.87 1.56 -11.33
CA ASN A 84 -20.13 1.43 -12.58
C ASN A 84 -18.78 2.18 -12.60
N GLY A 85 -18.11 2.30 -11.45
CA GLY A 85 -16.80 2.98 -11.39
C GLY A 85 -16.74 4.22 -10.52
N LEU A 86 -17.89 4.77 -10.11
CA LEU A 86 -17.90 6.03 -9.38
C LEU A 86 -17.36 5.88 -7.96
N GLY A 87 -16.56 6.87 -7.56
CA GLY A 87 -16.07 7.00 -6.20
C GLY A 87 -14.98 5.99 -5.79
N TYR A 88 -14.41 5.19 -6.70
CA TYR A 88 -13.43 4.15 -6.31
C TYR A 88 -12.13 4.70 -5.75
N LYS A 89 -11.81 5.96 -6.05
CA LYS A 89 -10.54 6.56 -5.68
C LYS A 89 -10.42 6.65 -4.15
N VAL A 90 -9.34 6.10 -3.64
CA VAL A 90 -8.98 6.18 -2.23
C VAL A 90 -7.54 6.63 -2.05
N TYR A 91 -7.24 7.11 -0.85
CA TYR A 91 -5.90 7.54 -0.45
C TYR A 91 -5.57 6.98 0.92
N GLY A 92 -4.34 6.51 1.10
CA GLY A 92 -3.84 6.07 2.39
C GLY A 92 -2.43 6.57 2.62
N SER A 93 -2.10 6.75 3.89
CA SER A 93 -0.74 7.03 4.32
C SER A 93 -0.38 6.18 5.54
N VAL A 94 0.90 5.85 5.67
CA VAL A 94 1.42 5.19 6.87
C VAL A 94 2.82 5.71 7.19
N LYS A 95 3.03 6.03 8.47
CA LYS A 95 4.35 6.30 9.07
C LYS A 95 4.92 4.99 9.58
N ILE A 96 6.13 4.66 9.15
CA ILE A 96 6.84 3.45 9.54
C ILE A 96 8.09 3.89 10.31
N TYR A 97 8.26 3.37 11.52
CA TYR A 97 9.45 3.63 12.33
C TYR A 97 10.29 2.36 12.46
N VAL A 98 11.46 2.37 11.82
CA VAL A 98 12.43 1.28 11.80
C VAL A 98 13.26 1.34 13.09
N ARG A 99 12.80 0.62 14.11
CA ARG A 99 13.44 0.60 15.44
C ARG A 99 14.75 -0.17 15.47
N SER A 100 14.84 -1.26 14.72
CA SER A 100 15.99 -2.15 14.71
C SER A 100 17.09 -1.62 13.78
N PRO A 101 18.32 -1.37 14.29
CA PRO A 101 19.46 -1.00 13.43
C PRO A 101 19.71 -2.04 12.34
N ASN A 102 19.65 -3.34 12.68
CA ASN A 102 19.86 -4.41 11.70
C ASN A 102 18.84 -4.35 10.54
N VAL A 103 17.57 -4.04 10.83
CA VAL A 103 16.56 -3.89 9.76
C VAL A 103 16.89 -2.68 8.89
N LEU A 104 17.27 -1.56 9.49
CA LEU A 104 17.66 -0.36 8.75
C LEU A 104 18.87 -0.62 7.84
N ASP A 105 19.89 -1.30 8.36
CA ASP A 105 21.09 -1.64 7.60
C ASP A 105 20.79 -2.63 6.47
N THR A 106 19.92 -3.62 6.70
CA THR A 106 19.43 -4.50 5.64
C THR A 106 18.73 -3.71 4.53
N MET A 107 17.82 -2.79 4.89
CA MET A 107 17.11 -1.95 3.91
C MET A 107 18.07 -1.05 3.13
N ARG A 108 19.10 -0.50 3.79
CA ARG A 108 20.12 0.36 3.16
C ARG A 108 20.99 -0.39 2.16
N ASN A 109 21.39 -1.61 2.50
CA ASN A 109 22.34 -2.38 1.69
C ASN A 109 21.67 -3.25 0.61
N ASN A 110 20.48 -3.80 0.90
CA ASN A 110 19.80 -4.74 0.00
C ASN A 110 18.57 -4.12 -0.69
N GLY A 111 18.13 -2.95 -0.24
CA GLY A 111 16.82 -2.44 -0.58
C GLY A 111 15.71 -3.22 0.13
N PHE A 112 14.46 -2.93 -0.22
CA PHE A 112 13.31 -3.61 0.37
C PHE A 112 12.11 -3.64 -0.56
N ILE A 113 11.17 -4.53 -0.25
CA ILE A 113 9.89 -4.64 -0.94
C ILE A 113 8.78 -4.19 0.01
N PHE A 114 7.97 -3.23 -0.40
CA PHE A 114 6.71 -2.91 0.26
C PHE A 114 5.59 -3.71 -0.40
N ARG A 115 5.07 -4.71 0.31
CA ARG A 115 4.00 -5.59 -0.18
C ARG A 115 2.69 -5.26 0.49
N ILE A 116 1.62 -5.12 -0.27
CA ILE A 116 0.24 -5.15 0.22
C ILE A 116 -0.40 -6.47 -0.16
N THR A 117 -1.15 -7.08 0.77
CA THR A 117 -1.89 -8.33 0.53
C THR A 117 -3.38 -8.15 0.70
N TRP A 118 -4.16 -8.87 -0.10
CA TRP A 118 -5.61 -9.02 0.05
C TRP A 118 -5.94 -10.38 0.68
N PRO A 119 -6.99 -10.50 1.53
CA PRO A 119 -7.95 -9.47 1.88
C PRO A 119 -7.44 -8.47 2.91
N GLY A 120 -7.95 -7.24 2.80
CA GLY A 120 -7.97 -6.28 3.90
C GLY A 120 -9.03 -6.65 4.94
N VAL A 121 -9.17 -5.82 5.98
CA VAL A 121 -10.11 -6.07 7.08
C VAL A 121 -11.56 -6.09 6.60
N ASN A 122 -11.94 -5.19 5.69
CA ASN A 122 -13.31 -5.11 5.17
C ASN A 122 -13.54 -6.03 3.95
N LYS A 123 -12.48 -6.72 3.49
CA LYS A 123 -12.50 -7.65 2.34
C LYS A 123 -12.99 -7.02 1.03
N TYR A 124 -12.97 -5.70 0.91
CA TYR A 124 -13.22 -5.02 -0.37
C TYR A 124 -12.04 -5.20 -1.30
N HIS A 125 -12.32 -5.25 -2.59
CA HIS A 125 -11.30 -5.45 -3.61
C HIS A 125 -10.54 -4.15 -3.82
N VAL A 126 -9.22 -4.25 -3.93
CA VAL A 126 -8.35 -3.10 -4.04
C VAL A 126 -7.55 -3.16 -5.33
N ALA A 127 -7.19 -2.01 -5.88
CA ALA A 127 -6.28 -1.91 -7.01
C ALA A 127 -5.19 -0.91 -6.73
N PHE A 128 -3.96 -1.26 -7.13
CA PHE A 128 -2.80 -0.39 -7.02
C PHE A 128 -2.19 -0.16 -8.40
N ASN A 129 -1.44 0.92 -8.55
CA ASN A 129 -0.74 1.25 -9.79
C ASN A 129 0.78 1.18 -9.54
N LYS A 130 1.53 0.72 -10.55
CA LYS A 130 2.99 0.70 -10.59
C LYS A 130 3.65 2.08 -10.70
N ASN A 131 2.89 3.12 -11.06
CA ASN A 131 3.30 4.53 -10.95
C ASN A 131 2.77 5.08 -9.62
N PRO A 132 3.52 4.86 -8.54
CA PRO A 132 3.17 5.48 -7.30
C PRO A 132 3.44 6.98 -7.40
N LYS A 133 2.44 7.79 -7.01
CA LYS A 133 2.77 9.12 -6.51
C LYS A 133 3.32 8.95 -5.09
N TYR A 134 4.58 8.54 -5.00
CA TYR A 134 5.30 8.53 -3.72
C TYR A 134 5.92 9.88 -3.47
N LEU A 135 5.75 10.33 -2.24
CA LEU A 135 6.52 11.41 -1.70
C LEU A 135 7.26 10.83 -0.50
N PHE A 136 8.56 10.58 -0.67
CA PHE A 136 9.48 10.44 0.45
C PHE A 136 9.71 11.85 0.99
N LEU A 137 8.90 12.31 1.95
CA LEU A 137 9.29 13.48 2.74
C LEU A 137 10.15 12.96 3.88
N VAL A 138 11.46 13.03 3.67
CA VAL A 138 12.42 13.03 4.74
C VAL A 138 12.61 14.49 5.15
N TYR A 139 12.04 14.88 6.28
CA TYR A 139 12.52 16.05 7.02
C TYR A 139 12.37 15.75 8.52
N GLU A 140 13.51 15.68 9.20
CA GLU A 140 13.63 16.27 10.53
C GLU A 140 14.81 17.25 10.43
N GLU A 141 14.56 18.51 10.77
CA GLU A 141 15.63 19.47 11.05
C GLU A 141 16.45 18.95 12.23
N ARG A 142 17.76 19.21 12.17
CA ARG A 142 18.77 18.82 13.16
C ARG A 142 18.45 19.32 14.56
#